data_AF-A0A8D0GU16-F1
#
_entry.id   AF-A0A8D0GU16-F1
#
_cell.length_a   1.000
_cell.length_b   1.000
_cell.length_c   1.000
_cell.angle_alpha   90.00
_cell.angle_beta   90.00
_cell.angle_gamma   90.00
#
_symmetry.space_group_name_H-M   'P 1'
#
loop_
_entity.id
_entity.type
_entity.pdbx_description
1 polymer ?
#
loop_
_entity_poly.entity_id
_entity_poly.type
_entity_poly.pdbx_seq_one_letter_code
_entity_poly.pdbx_strand_id
1 'polypeptide(L)'
;TFERNNGGNAHQSVNVNNDKHVANIDTNNGWNSWNSVWDYGNGYMATRILSKKTCIVAQMNRDVMPDITVLPQVAKGKKGRPPKELHYTVSKTKLTDLTPYGKSVEAMCRGIPTYLATEMHGANFFYFSQSCFRADILFILGIQFCGEVVY
;
A
#
# COMPACT_ATOMS: atom_id res chain seq x y z
N THR A 1 18.21 15.19 -6.71
CA THR A 1 17.76 14.40 -7.88
C THR A 1 18.78 13.29 -8.07
N PHE A 2 18.37 12.03 -7.96
CA PHE A 2 19.22 10.91 -8.33
C PHE A 2 18.60 10.26 -9.56
N GLU A 3 19.19 10.51 -10.73
CA GLU A 3 18.83 9.84 -11.97
C GLU A 3 19.66 8.57 -12.12
N ARG A 4 19.01 7.47 -12.47
CA ARG A 4 19.68 6.25 -12.94
C ARG A 4 19.05 5.86 -14.27
N ASN A 5 19.71 6.24 -15.36
CA ASN A 5 19.35 5.83 -16.71
C ASN A 5 19.94 4.45 -17.03
N ASN A 6 19.07 3.46 -17.17
CA ASN A 6 19.05 2.47 -18.26
C ASN A 6 17.93 1.44 -18.01
N GLY A 7 16.94 1.42 -18.91
CA GLY A 7 15.96 0.33 -19.09
C GLY A 7 14.89 0.18 -18.01
N GLY A 8 13.79 0.95 -18.12
CA GLY A 8 12.51 0.61 -17.46
C GLY A 8 12.53 0.43 -15.94
N ASN A 9 13.37 1.18 -15.21
CA ASN A 9 13.41 1.05 -13.75
C ASN A 9 12.18 1.70 -13.12
N ALA A 10 11.30 0.87 -12.55
CA ALA A 10 10.24 1.31 -11.65
C ALA A 10 10.83 2.29 -10.61
N HIS A 11 10.39 3.55 -10.64
CA HIS A 11 10.83 4.55 -9.67
C HIS A 11 9.88 4.52 -8.49
N GLN A 12 10.40 4.22 -7.30
CA GLN A 12 9.63 4.31 -6.06
C GLN A 12 10.20 5.44 -5.20
N SER A 13 9.32 6.37 -4.80
CA SER A 13 9.64 7.47 -3.91
C SER A 13 8.85 7.33 -2.61
N VAL A 14 9.50 7.66 -1.49
CA VAL A 14 8.89 7.64 -0.17
C VAL A 14 9.08 9.00 0.48
N ASN A 15 7.98 9.62 0.89
CA ASN A 15 7.96 10.90 1.55
C ASN A 15 7.22 10.80 2.89
N VAL A 16 7.86 11.24 3.97
CA VAL A 16 7.32 11.14 5.32
C VAL A 16 7.00 12.55 5.83
N ASN A 17 5.76 12.74 6.26
CA ASN A 17 5.34 13.90 7.03
C ASN A 17 5.30 13.50 8.50
N ASN A 18 6.38 13.82 9.24
CA ASN A 18 6.51 13.49 10.65
C ASN A 18 5.45 14.18 11.52
N ASP A 19 5.11 15.44 11.24
CA ASP A 19 4.12 16.20 12.01
C ASP A 19 2.74 15.52 11.98
N LYS A 20 2.36 15.02 10.80
CA LYS A 20 1.07 14.33 10.59
C LYS A 20 1.14 12.83 10.87
N HIS A 21 2.33 12.27 11.14
CA HIS A 21 2.55 10.82 11.23
C HIS A 21 2.01 10.07 10.01
N VAL A 22 2.30 10.60 8.80
CA VAL A 22 1.82 10.05 7.53
C VAL A 22 3.00 9.81 6.59
N ALA A 23 3.04 8.62 5.97
CA ALA A 23 3.96 8.31 4.87
C ALA A 23 3.21 8.23 3.54
N ASN A 24 3.81 8.77 2.48
CA ASN A 24 3.36 8.65 1.11
C ASN A 24 4.39 7.82 0.33
N ILE A 25 3.93 6.83 -0.40
CA ILE A 25 4.75 5.95 -1.22
C ILE A 25 4.17 5.99 -2.62
N ASP A 26 4.96 6.43 -3.59
CA ASP A 26 4.56 6.48 -4.99
C ASP A 26 5.46 5.55 -5.79
N THR A 27 4.85 4.69 -6.59
CA THR A 27 5.55 3.80 -7.53
C THR A 27 5.12 4.14 -8.94
N ASN A 28 6.08 4.57 -9.76
CA ASN A 28 5.90 4.81 -11.18
C ASN A 28 6.53 3.66 -11.98
N ASN A 29 5.67 2.76 -12.47
CA ASN A 29 6.05 1.59 -13.25
C ASN A 29 5.04 1.33 -14.39
N GLY A 30 4.69 2.37 -15.14
CA GLY A 30 3.72 2.26 -16.24
C GLY A 30 2.35 1.73 -15.77
N TRP A 31 1.88 0.64 -16.36
CA TRP A 31 0.59 -0.01 -16.01
C TRP A 31 0.55 -0.58 -14.58
N ASN A 32 1.71 -0.78 -13.96
CA ASN A 32 1.83 -1.27 -12.58
C ASN A 32 2.06 -0.12 -11.59
N SER A 33 1.76 1.12 -11.98
CA SER A 33 1.87 2.27 -11.10
C SER A 33 0.78 2.25 -10.03
N TRP A 34 1.18 2.58 -8.82
CA TRP A 34 0.32 2.68 -7.66
C TRP A 34 0.90 3.70 -6.70
N ASN A 35 0.06 4.25 -5.84
CA ASN A 35 0.52 5.02 -4.70
C ASN A 35 -0.22 4.64 -3.43
N SER A 36 0.40 4.87 -2.30
CA SER A 36 -0.12 4.51 -0.99
C SER A 36 0.12 5.62 0.04
N VAL A 37 -0.87 5.86 0.88
CA VAL A 37 -0.81 6.71 2.07
C VAL A 37 -0.93 5.81 3.28
N TRP A 38 0.05 5.87 4.17
CA TRP A 38 0.03 5.17 5.45
C TRP A 38 -0.15 6.20 6.56
N ASP A 39 -1.34 6.22 7.15
CA ASP A 39 -1.72 7.13 8.23
C ASP A 39 -1.53 6.42 9.57
N TYR A 40 -0.34 6.58 10.17
CA TYR A 40 0.02 5.90 11.41
C TYR A 40 -0.80 6.42 12.60
N GLY A 41 -1.25 7.68 12.54
CA GLY A 41 -2.12 8.28 13.56
C GLY A 41 -3.48 7.58 13.64
N ASN A 42 -4.12 7.33 12.49
CA ASN A 42 -5.41 6.63 12.44
C ASN A 42 -5.29 5.10 12.34
N GLY A 43 -4.10 4.58 12.02
CA GLY A 43 -3.84 3.13 11.90
C GLY A 43 -4.34 2.50 10.60
N TYR A 44 -4.58 3.30 9.57
CA TYR A 44 -5.06 2.85 8.26
C TYR A 44 -4.07 3.19 7.15
N MET A 45 -4.07 2.34 6.12
CA MET A 45 -3.45 2.63 4.84
C MET A 45 -4.50 2.72 3.74
N ALA A 46 -4.23 3.56 2.75
CA ALA A 46 -4.93 3.59 1.49
C ALA A 46 -3.95 3.31 0.36
N THR A 47 -4.32 2.47 -0.60
CA THR A 47 -3.51 2.17 -1.79
C THR A 47 -4.37 2.36 -3.03
N ARG A 48 -3.96 3.26 -3.91
CA ARG A 48 -4.61 3.49 -5.20
C ARG A 48 -3.87 2.71 -6.28
N ILE A 49 -4.61 1.83 -6.96
CA ILE A 49 -4.14 1.06 -8.11
C ILE A 49 -4.53 1.85 -9.36
N LEU A 50 -3.56 2.48 -10.03
CA LEU A 50 -3.85 3.47 -11.07
C LEU A 50 -4.52 2.84 -12.30
N SER A 51 -4.07 1.66 -12.72
CA SER A 51 -4.63 0.93 -13.88
C SER A 51 -6.07 0.47 -13.66
N LYS A 52 -6.46 0.21 -12.40
CA LYS A 52 -7.82 -0.22 -12.02
C LYS A 52 -8.72 0.93 -11.58
N LYS A 53 -8.18 2.16 -11.50
CA LYS A 53 -8.89 3.34 -10.99
C LYS A 53 -9.63 3.05 -9.67
N THR A 54 -8.98 2.28 -8.79
CA THR A 54 -9.56 1.77 -7.55
C THR A 54 -8.67 2.15 -6.37
N CYS A 55 -9.29 2.50 -5.23
CA CYS A 55 -8.62 2.73 -3.96
C CYS A 55 -8.94 1.59 -2.99
N ILE A 56 -7.94 1.08 -2.30
CA ILE A 56 -8.08 0.03 -1.30
C ILE A 56 -7.71 0.61 0.05
N VAL A 57 -8.61 0.52 1.01
CA VAL A 57 -8.37 0.93 2.41
C VAL A 57 -8.19 -0.32 3.24
N ALA A 58 -7.19 -0.34 4.12
CA ALA A 58 -6.94 -1.46 5.02
C ALA A 58 -6.40 -0.98 6.36
N GLN A 59 -6.74 -1.69 7.43
CA GLN A 59 -6.11 -1.47 8.72
C GLN A 59 -4.66 -1.98 8.67
N MET A 60 -3.74 -1.20 9.23
CA MET A 60 -2.32 -1.53 9.24
C MET A 60 -1.99 -2.50 10.37
N ASN A 61 -1.28 -3.58 10.05
CA ASN A 61 -0.70 -4.46 11.05
C ASN A 61 0.54 -3.79 11.67
N ARG A 62 0.40 -3.26 12.89
CA ARG A 62 1.47 -2.52 13.57
C ARG A 62 2.67 -3.39 13.95
N ASP A 63 2.51 -4.71 14.06
CA ASP A 63 3.60 -5.64 14.40
C ASP A 63 4.47 -5.96 13.17
N VAL A 64 3.90 -5.81 11.98
CA VAL A 64 4.56 -6.13 10.72
C VAL A 64 5.09 -4.88 10.03
N MET A 65 4.28 -3.81 9.99
CA MET A 65 4.61 -2.56 9.33
C MET A 65 5.90 -1.95 9.88
N PRO A 66 6.76 -1.39 9.01
CA PRO A 66 7.96 -0.70 9.47
C PRO A 66 7.57 0.55 10.26
N ASP A 67 8.42 0.95 11.20
CA ASP A 67 8.28 2.24 11.85
C ASP A 67 8.39 3.39 10.84
N ILE A 68 7.57 4.43 10.99
CA ILE A 68 7.57 5.58 10.10
C ILE A 68 8.96 6.26 10.01
N THR A 69 9.74 6.26 11.10
CA THR A 69 11.06 6.88 11.16
C THR A 69 12.11 6.08 10.39
N VAL A 70 11.89 4.78 10.16
CA VAL A 70 12.84 3.95 9.41
C VAL A 70 12.59 3.99 7.90
N LEU A 71 11.38 4.36 7.46
CA LEU A 71 11.02 4.43 6.04
C LEU A 71 12.02 5.24 5.17
N PRO A 72 12.45 6.46 5.55
CA PRO A 72 13.41 7.22 4.74
C PRO A 72 14.79 6.58 4.66
N GLN A 73 15.18 5.79 5.68
CA GLN A 73 16.47 5.12 5.72
C GLN A 73 16.46 3.84 4.89
N VAL A 74 15.36 3.07 4.97
CA VAL A 74 15.17 1.88 4.16
C VAL A 74 15.08 2.24 2.68
N ALA A 75 14.47 3.39 2.35
CA ALA A 75 14.42 3.90 0.98
C ALA A 75 15.81 4.17 0.36
N LYS A 76 16.84 4.37 1.20
CA LYS A 76 18.23 4.57 0.78
C LYS A 76 19.00 3.27 0.58
N GLY A 77 18.40 2.12 0.91
CA GLY A 77 18.87 0.79 0.56
C GLY A 77 19.70 0.09 1.64
N LYS A 78 19.19 -1.06 2.11
CA LYS A 78 19.99 -2.18 2.64
C LYS A 78 19.35 -3.49 2.21
N LYS A 79 20.06 -4.27 1.38
CA LYS A 79 19.69 -5.65 1.04
C LYS A 79 20.16 -6.55 2.17
N GLY A 80 19.31 -7.43 2.69
CA GLY A 80 19.77 -8.44 3.65
C GLY A 80 18.70 -9.33 4.27
N ARG A 81 17.45 -8.86 4.42
CA ARG A 81 16.34 -9.70 4.89
C ARG A 81 15.28 -9.86 3.79
N PRO A 82 14.65 -11.05 3.68
CA PRO A 82 13.45 -11.20 2.87
C PRO A 82 12.38 -10.19 3.32
N PRO A 83 11.61 -9.62 2.39
CA PRO A 83 10.46 -8.80 2.73
C PRO A 83 9.52 -9.57 3.65
N LYS A 84 8.94 -8.89 4.65
CA LYS A 84 7.72 -9.42 5.27
C LYS A 84 6.60 -9.35 4.22
N GLU A 85 5.64 -10.25 4.29
CA GLU A 85 4.49 -10.25 3.37
C GLU A 85 3.20 -10.08 4.19
N LEU A 86 2.34 -9.18 3.74
CA LEU A 86 0.99 -9.00 4.25
C LEU A 86 0.01 -9.32 3.14
N HIS A 87 -1.01 -10.11 3.47
CA HIS A 87 -2.04 -10.48 2.52
C HIS A 87 -3.39 -9.98 3.01
N TYR A 88 -4.13 -9.34 2.12
CA TYR A 88 -5.43 -8.75 2.39
C TYR A 88 -6.46 -9.28 1.40
N THR A 89 -7.66 -9.58 1.88
CA THR A 89 -8.81 -9.87 1.03
C THR A 89 -9.64 -8.62 0.84
N VAL A 90 -9.99 -8.29 -0.41
CA VAL A 90 -10.72 -7.07 -0.75
C VAL A 90 -12.22 -7.36 -0.82
N SER A 91 -13.00 -6.58 -0.09
CA SER A 91 -14.46 -6.65 -0.13
C SER A 91 -14.99 -6.29 -1.52
N LYS A 92 -16.06 -6.97 -1.95
CA LYS A 92 -16.83 -6.61 -3.16
C LYS A 92 -17.68 -5.35 -2.97
N THR A 93 -17.89 -4.93 -1.73
CA THR A 93 -18.76 -3.80 -1.39
C THR A 93 -17.95 -2.51 -1.33
N LYS A 94 -18.42 -1.49 -2.06
CA LYS A 94 -17.82 -0.16 -2.03
C LYS A 94 -18.05 0.51 -0.68
N LEU A 95 -17.02 1.18 -0.19
CA LEU A 95 -17.14 2.12 0.91
C LEU A 95 -17.82 3.40 0.43
N THR A 96 -18.85 3.81 1.13
CA THR A 96 -19.61 5.04 0.86
C THR A 96 -19.19 6.21 1.75
N ASP A 97 -18.65 5.92 2.94
CA ASP A 97 -18.08 6.89 3.86
C ASP A 97 -16.62 6.55 4.16
N LEU A 98 -15.75 7.53 3.96
CA LEU A 98 -14.31 7.41 4.21
C LEU A 98 -13.86 8.13 5.48
N THR A 99 -14.75 8.89 6.11
CA THR A 99 -14.48 9.67 7.32
C THR A 99 -13.85 8.83 8.46
N PRO A 100 -14.29 7.58 8.72
CA PRO A 100 -13.72 6.77 9.79
C PRO A 100 -12.23 6.42 9.62
N TYR A 101 -11.68 6.53 8.41
CA TYR A 101 -10.31 6.10 8.09
C TYR A 101 -9.28 7.23 8.17
N GLY A 102 -9.72 8.45 8.50
CA GLY A 102 -8.85 9.61 8.66
C GLY A 102 -8.71 10.47 7.41
N LYS A 103 -8.35 11.74 7.62
CA LYS A 103 -8.31 12.77 6.56
C LYS A 103 -7.33 12.45 5.44
N SER A 104 -6.22 11.79 5.75
CA SER A 104 -5.18 11.44 4.75
C SER A 104 -5.70 10.37 3.78
N VAL A 105 -6.39 9.35 4.31
CA VAL A 105 -7.06 8.31 3.53
C VAL A 105 -8.21 8.88 2.72
N GLU A 106 -9.06 9.71 3.34
CA GLU A 106 -10.17 10.38 2.66
C GLU A 106 -9.66 11.22 1.47
N ALA A 107 -8.61 12.02 1.68
CA ALA A 107 -8.02 12.84 0.63
C ALA A 107 -7.44 12.00 -0.52
N MET A 108 -6.77 10.89 -0.22
CA MET A 108 -6.20 9.99 -1.23
C MET A 108 -7.26 9.32 -2.11
N CYS A 109 -8.33 8.83 -1.48
CA CYS A 109 -9.36 8.03 -2.15
C CYS A 109 -10.55 8.87 -2.68
N ARG A 110 -10.54 10.19 -2.47
CA ARG A 110 -11.65 11.07 -2.87
C ARG A 110 -11.97 10.95 -4.37
N GLY A 111 -13.25 10.66 -4.67
CA GLY A 111 -13.74 10.52 -6.04
C GLY A 111 -13.34 9.22 -6.74
N ILE A 112 -12.77 8.25 -6.02
CA ILE A 112 -12.32 6.97 -6.56
C ILE A 112 -13.15 5.85 -5.93
N PRO A 113 -13.64 4.86 -6.71
CA PRO A 113 -14.22 3.64 -6.15
C PRO A 113 -13.30 3.03 -5.10
N THR A 114 -13.79 2.96 -3.86
CA THR A 114 -12.98 2.58 -2.70
C THR A 114 -13.54 1.34 -2.03
N TYR A 115 -12.68 0.40 -1.66
CA TYR A 115 -13.06 -0.87 -1.06
C TYR A 115 -12.24 -1.14 0.20
N LEU A 116 -12.87 -1.74 1.20
CA LEU A 116 -12.18 -2.18 2.40
C LEU A 116 -11.48 -3.52 2.13
N ALA A 117 -10.27 -3.67 2.64
CA ALA A 117 -9.56 -4.93 2.67
C ALA A 117 -9.21 -5.32 4.11
N THR A 118 -9.35 -6.62 4.40
CA THR A 118 -9.08 -7.20 5.72
C THR A 118 -7.88 -8.12 5.64
N GLU A 119 -7.01 -8.06 6.63
CA GLU A 119 -5.82 -8.91 6.68
C GLU A 119 -6.24 -10.38 6.81
N MET A 120 -5.57 -11.24 6.04
CA MET A 120 -5.76 -12.67 6.10
C MET A 120 -4.80 -13.28 7.12
N HIS A 121 -5.32 -14.08 8.04
CA HIS A 121 -4.54 -14.78 9.05
C HIS A 121 -4.58 -16.30 8.84
N GLY A 122 -3.45 -16.98 9.10
CA GLY A 122 -3.37 -18.43 9.19
C GLY A 122 -3.73 -19.18 7.89
N ALA A 123 -4.46 -20.29 8.02
CA ALA A 123 -4.78 -21.19 6.92
C ALA A 123 -5.61 -20.54 5.79
N ASN A 124 -6.32 -19.44 6.07
CA ASN A 124 -7.14 -18.72 5.09
C ASN A 124 -6.33 -18.18 3.92
N PHE A 125 -5.01 -17.98 4.10
CA PHE A 125 -4.10 -17.61 3.02
C PHE A 125 -3.94 -18.73 1.97
N PHE A 126 -3.80 -19.99 2.40
CA PHE A 126 -3.49 -21.11 1.50
C PHE A 126 -4.64 -21.56 0.61
N TYR A 127 -5.88 -21.17 0.95
CA TYR A 127 -7.08 -21.49 0.18
C TYR A 127 -7.58 -20.32 -0.68
N PHE A 128 -6.88 -19.18 -0.69
CA PHE A 128 -7.30 -18.01 -1.44
C PHE A 128 -6.91 -18.14 -2.92
N SER A 129 -7.89 -18.39 -3.79
CA SER A 129 -7.70 -18.65 -5.22
C SER A 129 -7.98 -17.44 -6.13
N GLN A 130 -8.18 -16.25 -5.56
CA GLN A 130 -8.45 -15.05 -6.36
C GLN A 130 -7.17 -14.33 -6.79
N SER A 131 -7.26 -13.62 -7.91
CA SER A 131 -6.18 -12.75 -8.40
C SER A 131 -5.80 -11.69 -7.37
N CYS A 132 -4.49 -11.45 -7.23
CA CYS A 132 -3.94 -10.47 -6.31
C CYS A 132 -3.14 -9.38 -7.05
N PHE A 133 -3.29 -8.14 -6.57
CA PHE A 133 -2.39 -7.04 -6.87
C PHE A 133 -1.29 -6.97 -5.81
N ARG A 134 -0.03 -6.94 -6.24
CA ARG A 134 1.16 -6.87 -5.37
C ARG A 134 1.74 -5.46 -5.39
N ALA A 135 1.83 -4.84 -4.22
CA ALA A 135 2.56 -3.60 -3.98
C ALA A 135 3.83 -3.92 -3.18
N ASP A 136 4.98 -3.89 -3.84
CA ASP A 136 6.29 -4.08 -3.20
C ASP A 136 6.84 -2.75 -2.69
N ILE A 137 7.07 -2.64 -1.39
CA ILE A 137 7.57 -1.43 -0.75
C ILE A 137 9.02 -1.64 -0.32
N LEU A 138 9.92 -0.86 -0.93
CA LEU A 138 11.32 -0.68 -0.54
C LEU A 138 12.10 -1.98 -0.29
N PHE A 139 11.68 -3.10 -0.91
CA PHE A 139 12.23 -4.45 -0.69
C PHE A 139 12.12 -4.99 0.75
N ILE A 140 11.29 -4.39 1.61
CA ILE A 140 11.12 -4.80 3.02
C ILE A 140 9.73 -5.31 3.34
N LEU A 141 8.73 -4.93 2.55
CA LEU A 141 7.35 -5.30 2.76
C LEU A 141 6.68 -5.52 1.41
N GLY A 142 6.16 -6.72 1.18
CA GLY A 142 5.20 -7.01 0.12
C GLY A 142 3.79 -6.92 0.68
N ILE A 143 2.94 -6.11 0.05
CA ILE A 143 1.51 -6.07 0.38
C ILE A 143 0.74 -6.63 -0.81
N GLN A 144 -0.08 -7.64 -0.54
CA GLN A 144 -0.90 -8.29 -1.55
C GLN A 144 -2.37 -8.03 -1.25
N PHE A 145 -3.06 -7.36 -2.16
CA PHE A 145 -4.51 -7.20 -2.12
C PHE A 145 -5.12 -8.22 -3.07
N CYS A 146 -6.01 -9.08 -2.59
CA CYS A 146 -6.59 -10.15 -3.38
C CYS A 146 -8.11 -9.98 -3.49
N GLY A 147 -8.63 -9.98 -4.72
CA GLY A 147 -10.05 -9.74 -4.99
C GLY A 147 -10.34 -9.39 -6.44
N GLU A 148 -11.62 -9.43 -6.82
CA GLU A 148 -12.05 -9.17 -8.20
C GLU A 148 -11.81 -7.72 -8.65
N VAL A 149 -11.86 -6.76 -7.72
CA VAL A 149 -11.77 -5.32 -8.02
C VAL A 149 -10.34 -4.82 -8.21
N VAL A 150 -9.34 -5.67 -7.98
CA VAL A 150 -7.90 -5.33 -8.11
C VAL A 150 -7.26 -5.94 -9.36
N TYR A 151 -8.02 -6.67 -10.17
CA TYR A 151 -7.59 -7.27 -11.44
C TYR A 151 -8.47 -6.85 -12.62
#